data_AF-A0A651HE98-F1
#
_entry.id   AF-A0A651HE98-F1
#
_cell.length_a   1.000
_cell.length_b   1.000
_cell.length_c   1.000
_cell.angle_alpha   90.00
_cell.angle_beta   90.00
_cell.angle_gamma   90.00
#
_symmetry.space_group_name_H-M   'P 1'
#
loop_
_entity.id
_entity.type
_entity.pdbx_description
1 polymer ?
#
loop_
_entity_poly.entity_id
_entity_poly.type
_entity_poly.pdbx_seq_one_letter_code
_entity_poly.pdbx_strand_id
1 'polypeptide(L)'
;MSQQPLAPSSPDADFYLPAEAFFQAQRGLALTYDDVSLATNYSEILPRDTDLGTSLSESLRLQIPIVSSDMDTVTEYRMAIGMALNGGLGLIHYNMPLKEQVSQVTRVKHHIHGLIQNPITVTPDQAVGDVLALIEKKRYNFRTFPVVAADGKLAGLLSGKVVKER
;
A
#
# COMPACT_ATOMS: atom_id res chain seq x y z
N MET A 1 -40.58 -13.36 29.57
CA MET A 1 -41.00 -12.82 28.27
C MET A 1 -40.76 -11.32 28.29
N SER A 2 -39.54 -10.89 27.98
CA SER A 2 -39.20 -9.47 27.91
C SER A 2 -39.37 -9.03 26.46
N GLN A 3 -40.44 -8.26 26.20
CA GLN A 3 -40.66 -7.65 24.90
C GLN A 3 -39.59 -6.58 24.68
N GLN A 4 -38.80 -6.75 23.63
CA GLN A 4 -37.90 -5.73 23.11
C GLN A 4 -38.77 -4.61 22.52
N PRO A 5 -38.49 -3.32 22.78
CA PRO A 5 -39.33 -2.25 22.25
C PRO A 5 -39.26 -2.29 20.73
N LEU A 6 -40.42 -2.35 20.07
CA LEU A 6 -40.51 -2.11 18.62
C LEU A 6 -39.90 -0.72 18.39
N ALA A 7 -38.77 -0.66 17.66
CA ALA A 7 -38.26 0.60 17.16
C ALA A 7 -39.39 1.27 16.34
N PRO A 8 -39.59 2.60 16.46
CA PRO A 8 -40.59 3.29 15.67
C PRO A 8 -40.34 2.98 14.19
N SER A 9 -41.39 2.56 13.48
CA SER A 9 -41.34 2.39 12.03
C SER A 9 -40.90 3.72 11.42
N SER A 10 -39.66 3.79 10.93
CA SER A 10 -39.19 4.97 10.23
C SER A 10 -40.11 5.21 9.04
N PRO A 11 -40.59 6.45 8.80
CA PRO A 11 -41.36 6.76 7.59
C PRO A 11 -40.62 6.36 6.30
N ASP A 12 -39.30 6.26 6.35
CA ASP A 12 -38.45 5.77 5.26
C ASP A 12 -38.75 4.31 4.85
N ALA A 13 -39.27 3.49 5.77
CA ALA A 13 -39.60 2.09 5.50
C ALA A 13 -40.78 1.93 4.52
N ASP A 14 -41.59 2.98 4.35
CA ASP A 14 -42.66 3.00 3.35
C ASP A 14 -42.13 3.25 1.93
N PHE A 15 -40.93 3.82 1.81
CA PHE A 15 -40.34 4.24 0.53
C PHE A 15 -39.15 3.38 0.09
N TYR A 16 -38.38 2.82 1.03
CA TYR A 16 -37.16 2.09 0.73
C TYR A 16 -37.22 0.64 1.21
N LEU A 17 -36.80 -0.26 0.33
CA LEU A 17 -36.64 -1.67 0.68
C LEU A 17 -35.26 -1.91 1.29
N PRO A 18 -35.14 -2.75 2.33
CA PRO A 18 -33.86 -3.30 2.74
C PRO A 18 -33.18 -4.02 1.58
N ALA A 19 -31.84 -3.93 1.49
CA ALA A 19 -31.07 -4.48 0.37
C ALA A 19 -31.40 -5.96 0.11
N GLU A 20 -31.52 -6.77 1.16
CA GLU A 20 -31.86 -8.19 1.03
C GLU A 20 -33.24 -8.41 0.40
N ALA A 21 -34.26 -7.66 0.80
CA ALA A 21 -35.60 -7.75 0.21
C ALA A 21 -35.60 -7.28 -1.25
N PHE A 22 -34.90 -6.18 -1.55
CA PHE A 22 -34.74 -5.65 -2.91
C PHE A 22 -34.11 -6.69 -3.85
N PHE A 23 -32.93 -7.23 -3.49
CA PHE A 23 -32.24 -8.20 -4.34
C PHE A 23 -32.99 -9.55 -4.45
N GLN A 24 -33.77 -9.93 -3.43
CA GLN A 24 -34.64 -11.11 -3.51
C GLN A 24 -35.83 -10.90 -4.46
N ALA A 25 -36.48 -9.74 -4.42
CA ALA A 25 -37.59 -9.40 -5.33
C ALA A 25 -37.13 -9.34 -6.79
N GLN A 26 -35.88 -8.93 -7.01
CA GLN A 26 -35.29 -8.79 -8.34
C GLN A 26 -34.55 -10.03 -8.85
N ARG A 27 -34.74 -11.20 -8.22
CA ARG A 27 -34.17 -12.48 -8.67
C ARG A 27 -34.58 -12.75 -10.12
N GLY A 28 -33.59 -12.80 -11.01
CA GLY A 28 -33.79 -13.06 -12.44
C GLY A 28 -33.46 -11.87 -13.34
N LEU A 29 -33.21 -10.68 -12.77
CA LEU A 29 -32.63 -9.55 -13.49
C LEU A 29 -31.14 -9.42 -13.15
N ALA A 30 -30.32 -9.13 -14.16
CA ALA A 30 -28.95 -8.70 -13.95
C ALA A 30 -28.94 -7.18 -13.75
N LEU A 31 -28.34 -6.72 -12.65
CA LEU A 31 -28.21 -5.31 -12.30
C LEU A 31 -26.73 -4.91 -12.36
N THR A 32 -26.45 -3.70 -12.84
CA THR A 32 -25.16 -3.01 -12.72
C THR A 32 -25.25 -1.86 -11.70
N TYR A 33 -24.13 -1.19 -11.43
CA TYR A 33 -24.07 -0.06 -10.49
C TYR A 33 -24.98 1.10 -10.87
N ASP A 34 -25.17 1.35 -12.17
CA ASP A 34 -26.01 2.44 -12.67
C ASP A 34 -27.52 2.15 -12.55
N ASP A 35 -27.90 0.89 -12.30
CA ASP A 35 -29.32 0.50 -12.18
C ASP A 35 -29.89 0.71 -10.78
N VAL A 36 -29.02 1.01 -9.79
CA VAL A 36 -29.40 1.07 -8.37
C VAL A 36 -28.87 2.35 -7.72
N SER A 37 -29.53 2.76 -6.64
CA SER A 37 -29.10 3.90 -5.81
C SER A 37 -29.32 3.58 -4.34
N LEU A 38 -28.49 4.15 -3.48
CA LEU A 38 -28.59 3.96 -2.03
C LEU A 38 -29.63 4.91 -1.44
N ALA A 39 -30.51 4.37 -0.60
CA ALA A 39 -31.38 5.19 0.24
C ALA A 39 -30.55 6.01 1.23
N THR A 40 -30.87 7.30 1.37
CA THR A 40 -30.19 8.18 2.32
C THR A 40 -30.90 8.11 3.66
N ASN A 41 -30.30 7.41 4.61
CA ASN A 41 -30.81 7.33 5.97
C ASN A 41 -30.17 8.38 6.87
N TYR A 42 -30.82 8.69 7.98
CA TYR A 42 -30.24 9.55 9.02
C TYR A 42 -28.92 8.98 9.57
N SER A 43 -27.92 9.84 9.76
CA SER A 43 -26.63 9.50 10.34
C SER A 43 -26.15 10.62 11.27
N GLU A 44 -25.68 10.25 12.46
CA GLU A 44 -24.96 11.15 13.38
C GLU A 44 -23.45 11.16 13.12
N ILE A 45 -22.95 10.21 12.31
CA ILE A 45 -21.52 10.08 11.97
C ILE A 45 -21.17 11.09 10.88
N LEU A 46 -20.15 11.91 11.14
CA LEU A 46 -19.59 12.82 10.14
C LEU A 46 -18.70 12.04 9.16
N PRO A 47 -18.63 12.41 7.87
CA PRO A 47 -17.85 11.68 6.88
C PRO A 47 -16.36 11.47 7.21
N ARG A 48 -15.76 12.40 7.95
CA ARG A 48 -14.35 12.32 8.39
C ARG A 48 -14.11 11.31 9.52
N ASP A 49 -15.17 10.94 10.23
CA ASP A 49 -15.14 10.05 11.39
C ASP A 49 -15.54 8.61 11.01
N THR A 50 -15.78 8.35 9.72
CA THR A 50 -16.10 7.03 9.16
C THR A 50 -14.87 6.12 9.14
N ASP A 51 -14.99 4.89 9.66
CA ASP A 51 -13.96 3.84 9.50
C ASP A 51 -14.10 3.17 8.13
N LEU A 52 -13.05 3.22 7.33
CA LEU A 52 -12.95 2.58 6.01
C LEU A 52 -12.17 1.26 6.07
N GLY A 53 -11.73 0.85 7.25
CA GLY A 53 -10.98 -0.37 7.45
C GLY A 53 -11.77 -1.59 6.98
N THR A 54 -11.13 -2.44 6.18
CA THR A 54 -11.76 -3.66 5.64
C THR A 54 -10.81 -4.85 5.76
N SER A 55 -11.37 -6.04 5.90
CA SER A 55 -10.61 -7.29 5.95
C SER A 55 -10.79 -8.04 4.64
N LEU A 56 -9.69 -8.31 3.93
CA LEU A 56 -9.69 -9.17 2.74
C LEU A 56 -9.60 -10.65 3.11
N SER A 57 -8.96 -10.97 4.23
CA SER A 57 -8.87 -12.31 4.81
C SER A 57 -8.71 -12.23 6.32
N GLU A 58 -8.69 -13.37 7.01
CA GLU A 58 -8.43 -13.45 8.46
C GLU A 58 -7.09 -12.82 8.86
N SER A 59 -6.11 -12.80 7.95
CA SER A 59 -4.75 -12.31 8.21
C SER A 59 -4.44 -10.96 7.55
N LEU A 60 -5.35 -10.42 6.72
CA LEU A 60 -5.09 -9.22 5.94
C LEU A 60 -6.20 -8.18 6.13
N ARG A 61 -5.89 -7.16 6.94
CA ARG A 61 -6.70 -5.94 7.10
C ARG A 61 -6.07 -4.76 6.36
N LEU A 62 -6.88 -4.03 5.62
CA LEU A 62 -6.54 -2.76 4.97
C LEU A 62 -7.18 -1.59 5.73
N GLN A 63 -6.58 -0.41 5.62
CA GLN A 63 -7.14 0.82 6.21
C GLN A 63 -8.17 1.47 5.28
N ILE A 64 -8.07 1.19 3.98
CA ILE A 64 -9.05 1.60 2.96
C ILE A 64 -9.37 0.41 2.06
N PRO A 65 -10.60 0.32 1.50
CA PRO A 65 -11.02 -0.79 0.66
C PRO A 65 -10.59 -0.60 -0.80
N ILE A 66 -9.31 -0.24 -1.03
CA ILE A 66 -8.78 0.03 -2.37
C ILE A 66 -7.61 -0.90 -2.68
N VAL A 67 -7.74 -1.62 -3.79
CA VAL A 67 -6.74 -2.55 -4.32
C VAL A 67 -6.46 -2.18 -5.77
N SER A 68 -5.18 -2.07 -6.15
CA SER A 68 -4.83 -1.84 -7.56
C SER A 68 -4.86 -3.16 -8.36
N SER A 69 -5.32 -3.06 -9.61
CA SER A 69 -5.45 -4.20 -10.54
C SER A 69 -4.10 -4.85 -10.86
N ASP A 70 -4.08 -6.16 -11.07
CA ASP A 70 -2.89 -6.96 -11.41
C ASP A 70 -2.52 -6.89 -12.89
N MET A 71 -2.51 -5.68 -13.45
CA MET A 71 -2.23 -5.41 -14.86
C MET A 71 -0.85 -4.76 -15.05
N ASP A 72 -0.18 -5.07 -16.16
CA ASP A 72 1.14 -4.53 -16.52
C ASP A 72 1.18 -3.01 -16.66
N THR A 73 0.11 -2.44 -17.19
CA THR A 73 -0.07 -0.99 -17.33
C THR A 73 -0.45 -0.29 -16.02
N VAL A 74 -0.75 -1.05 -14.95
CA VAL A 74 -1.29 -0.51 -13.70
C VAL A 74 -0.32 -0.71 -12.54
N THR A 75 0.12 -1.94 -12.27
CA THR A 75 0.76 -2.27 -11.00
C THR A 75 2.10 -2.97 -11.13
N GLU A 76 3.16 -2.17 -11.08
CA GLU A 76 4.51 -2.60 -10.71
C GLU A 76 4.87 -2.13 -9.28
N TYR A 77 6.12 -2.35 -8.86
CA TYR A 77 6.63 -2.03 -7.51
C TYR A 77 6.31 -0.60 -7.07
N ARG A 78 6.37 0.38 -7.98
CA ARG A 78 6.09 1.80 -7.65
C ARG A 78 4.64 2.00 -7.22
N MET A 79 3.70 1.43 -7.96
CA MET A 79 2.27 1.50 -7.63
C MET A 79 1.98 0.74 -6.34
N ALA A 80 2.50 -0.48 -6.21
CA ALA A 80 2.28 -1.30 -5.01
C ALA A 80 2.81 -0.64 -3.73
N ILE A 81 3.97 0.02 -3.79
CA ILE A 81 4.49 0.84 -2.69
C ILE A 81 3.55 2.01 -2.38
N GLY A 82 3.12 2.75 -3.40
CA GLY A 82 2.21 3.88 -3.24
C GLY A 82 0.88 3.48 -2.59
N MET A 83 0.28 2.38 -3.04
CA MET A 83 -0.93 1.82 -2.46
C MET A 83 -0.74 1.47 -0.99
N ALA A 84 0.32 0.73 -0.66
CA ALA A 84 0.61 0.33 0.71
C ALA A 84 0.83 1.52 1.65
N LEU A 85 1.54 2.56 1.20
CA LEU A 85 1.77 3.79 1.98
C LEU A 85 0.48 4.58 2.24
N ASN A 86 -0.53 4.47 1.38
CA ASN A 86 -1.84 5.09 1.55
C ASN A 86 -2.86 4.16 2.25
N GLY A 87 -2.42 3.00 2.74
CA GLY A 87 -3.28 2.06 3.49
C GLY A 87 -4.07 1.06 2.65
N GLY A 88 -3.85 1.03 1.34
CA GLY A 88 -4.41 0.06 0.39
C GLY A 88 -3.44 -1.08 0.06
N LEU A 89 -3.75 -1.81 -1.01
CA LEU A 89 -2.94 -2.94 -1.51
C LEU A 89 -2.64 -2.79 -3.01
N GLY A 90 -1.46 -3.19 -3.44
CA GLY A 90 -1.17 -3.34 -4.87
C GLY A 90 -0.79 -4.77 -5.24
N LEU A 91 -1.41 -5.27 -6.31
CA LEU A 91 -1.17 -6.61 -6.87
C LEU A 91 -0.21 -6.54 -8.05
N ILE A 92 1.00 -7.07 -7.91
CA ILE A 92 1.98 -7.08 -9.01
C ILE A 92 1.52 -8.08 -10.08
N HIS A 93 1.38 -7.61 -11.31
CA HIS A 93 0.97 -8.43 -12.45
C HIS A 93 1.94 -9.60 -12.72
N TYR A 94 1.46 -10.61 -13.44
CA TYR A 94 2.25 -11.80 -13.79
C TYR A 94 2.84 -11.76 -15.21
N ASN A 95 2.55 -10.72 -16.00
CA ASN A 95 3.08 -10.52 -17.36
C ASN A 95 4.58 -10.14 -17.38
N MET A 96 5.43 -10.93 -16.71
CA MET A 96 6.89 -10.80 -16.67
C MET A 96 7.55 -12.11 -16.23
N PRO A 97 8.85 -12.33 -16.49
CA PRO A 97 9.56 -13.50 -15.99
C PRO A 97 9.57 -13.58 -14.45
N LEU A 98 9.53 -14.80 -13.90
CA LEU A 98 9.50 -15.03 -12.44
C LEU A 98 10.59 -14.26 -11.67
N LYS A 99 11.82 -14.23 -12.20
CA LYS A 99 12.95 -13.50 -11.57
C LYS A 99 12.66 -12.01 -11.44
N GLU A 100 11.97 -11.44 -12.42
CA GLU A 100 11.60 -10.04 -12.43
C GLU A 100 10.46 -9.78 -11.44
N GLN A 101 9.43 -10.64 -11.41
CA GLN A 101 8.34 -10.52 -10.46
C GLN A 101 8.83 -10.61 -9.01
N VAL A 102 9.77 -11.52 -8.72
CA VAL A 102 10.41 -11.61 -7.40
C VAL A 102 11.18 -10.33 -7.07
N SER A 103 11.88 -9.72 -8.04
CA SER A 103 12.56 -8.43 -7.86
C SER A 103 11.57 -7.30 -7.55
N GLN A 104 10.43 -7.26 -8.23
CA GLN A 104 9.33 -6.32 -7.97
C GLN A 104 8.81 -6.45 -6.53
N VAL A 105 8.47 -7.67 -6.09
CA VAL A 105 8.03 -7.95 -4.72
C VAL A 105 9.11 -7.59 -3.69
N THR A 106 10.37 -7.93 -3.98
CA THR A 106 11.51 -7.62 -3.11
C THR A 106 11.62 -6.12 -2.88
N ARG A 107 11.47 -5.30 -3.93
CA ARG A 107 11.48 -3.83 -3.84
C ARG A 107 10.35 -3.29 -2.99
N VAL A 108 9.15 -3.87 -3.07
CA VAL A 108 8.00 -3.47 -2.23
C VAL A 108 8.25 -3.85 -0.76
N LYS A 109 8.63 -5.10 -0.48
CA LYS A 109 8.82 -5.60 0.89
C LYS A 109 10.00 -4.95 1.61
N HIS A 110 11.05 -4.60 0.88
CA HIS A 110 12.21 -3.88 1.40
C HIS A 110 12.12 -2.38 1.10
N HIS A 111 10.93 -1.86 0.74
CA HIS A 111 10.74 -0.43 0.65
C HIS A 111 10.86 0.16 2.05
N ILE A 112 11.96 0.85 2.30
CA ILE A 112 12.27 1.41 3.60
C ILE A 112 11.76 2.85 3.64
N HIS A 113 10.80 3.09 4.53
CA HIS A 113 10.63 4.40 5.15
C HIS A 113 11.45 4.39 6.46
N GLY A 114 12.63 5.02 6.47
CA GLY A 114 13.31 5.39 7.72
C GLY A 114 14.31 4.44 8.40
N LEU A 115 14.44 3.14 8.11
CA LEU A 115 15.50 2.28 8.72
C LEU A 115 16.06 1.18 7.79
N ILE A 116 17.39 1.13 7.59
CA ILE A 116 18.09 0.19 6.71
C ILE A 116 18.81 -0.90 7.53
N GLN A 117 18.37 -2.17 7.43
CA GLN A 117 18.95 -3.29 8.21
C GLN A 117 20.40 -3.63 7.81
N ASN A 118 20.68 -3.71 6.51
CA ASN A 118 22.01 -4.00 5.96
C ASN A 118 22.39 -2.88 4.99
N PRO A 119 22.84 -1.72 5.49
CA PRO A 119 23.23 -0.63 4.62
C PRO A 119 24.45 -1.01 3.81
N ILE A 120 24.54 -0.47 2.59
CA ILE A 120 25.77 -0.57 1.80
C ILE A 120 26.78 0.36 2.45
N THR A 121 27.90 -0.20 2.90
CA THR A 121 28.96 0.51 3.63
C THR A 121 30.19 0.70 2.78
N VAL A 122 31.03 1.65 3.19
CA VAL A 122 32.38 1.88 2.65
C VAL A 122 33.40 1.79 3.79
N THR A 123 34.66 1.55 3.46
CA THR A 123 35.73 1.49 4.49
C THR A 123 36.42 2.85 4.66
N PRO A 124 37.04 3.13 5.82
CA PRO A 124 37.75 4.39 6.06
C PRO A 124 38.89 4.67 5.07
N ASP A 125 39.52 3.60 4.56
CA ASP A 125 40.69 3.67 3.68
C ASP A 125 40.31 3.79 2.19
N GLN A 126 39.02 3.73 1.86
CA GLN A 126 38.55 3.75 0.48
C GLN A 126 38.58 5.17 -0.10
N ALA A 127 39.13 5.33 -1.30
CA ALA A 127 39.18 6.64 -1.95
C ALA A 127 37.80 7.06 -2.49
N VAL A 128 37.53 8.36 -2.50
CA VAL A 128 36.25 8.91 -3.01
C VAL A 128 36.01 8.53 -4.48
N GLY A 129 37.08 8.43 -5.29
CA GLY A 129 36.99 7.97 -6.68
C GLY A 129 36.44 6.55 -6.82
N ASP A 130 36.83 5.65 -5.91
CA ASP A 130 36.33 4.26 -5.90
C ASP A 130 34.85 4.20 -5.54
N VAL A 131 34.42 5.07 -4.61
CA VAL A 131 33.02 5.20 -4.23
C VAL A 131 32.17 5.72 -5.40
N LEU A 132 32.69 6.69 -6.17
CA LEU A 132 32.01 7.17 -7.39
C LEU A 132 31.88 6.06 -8.45
N ALA A 133 32.96 5.32 -8.71
CA ALA A 133 32.93 4.18 -9.63
C ALA A 133 31.97 3.08 -9.16
N LEU A 134 31.88 2.84 -7.85
CA LEU A 134 30.93 1.89 -7.26
C LEU A 134 29.48 2.33 -7.50
N ILE A 135 29.16 3.61 -7.27
CA ILE A 135 27.83 4.18 -7.51
C ILE A 135 27.42 4.00 -8.97
N GLU A 136 28.32 4.32 -9.91
CA GLU A 136 28.06 4.20 -11.35
C GLU A 136 27.84 2.74 -11.75
N LYS A 137 28.77 1.85 -11.34
CA LYS A 137 28.71 0.41 -11.64
C LYS A 137 27.45 -0.26 -11.10
N LYS A 138 27.00 0.13 -9.90
CA LYS A 138 25.83 -0.47 -9.24
C LYS A 138 24.53 0.31 -9.45
N ARG A 139 24.59 1.46 -10.12
CA ARG A 139 23.46 2.37 -10.37
C ARG A 139 22.70 2.73 -9.09
N TYR A 140 23.44 3.08 -8.03
CA TYR A 140 22.82 3.53 -6.79
C TYR A 140 22.16 4.91 -6.98
N ASN A 141 20.96 5.06 -6.44
CA ASN A 141 20.17 6.29 -6.44
C ASN A 141 20.40 7.17 -5.20
N PHE A 142 21.36 6.80 -4.35
CA PHE A 142 21.76 7.54 -3.15
C PHE A 142 23.28 7.74 -3.13
N ARG A 143 23.74 8.74 -2.37
CA ARG A 143 25.15 9.13 -2.30
C ARG A 143 25.72 9.21 -0.87
N THR A 144 24.94 8.77 0.11
CA THR A 144 25.33 8.78 1.53
C THR A 144 25.60 7.35 1.97
N PHE A 145 26.78 7.10 2.55
CA PHE A 145 27.22 5.76 2.93
C PHE A 145 27.69 5.74 4.38
N PRO A 146 27.27 4.77 5.22
CA PRO A 146 27.93 4.53 6.48
C PRO A 146 29.37 4.05 6.25
N VAL A 147 30.30 4.59 7.01
CA VAL A 147 31.71 4.18 6.97
C VAL A 147 31.91 3.17 8.10
N VAL A 148 32.32 1.95 7.76
CA VAL A 148 32.49 0.85 8.72
C VAL A 148 33.92 0.32 8.64
N ALA A 149 34.57 0.25 9.81
CA ALA A 149 35.92 -0.28 9.93
C ALA A 149 35.94 -1.82 9.78
N ALA A 150 37.13 -2.39 9.59
CA ALA A 150 37.29 -3.83 9.40
C ALA A 150 36.80 -4.67 10.61
N ASP A 151 36.75 -4.09 11.81
CA ASP A 151 36.22 -4.72 13.02
C ASP A 151 34.68 -4.65 13.14
N GLY A 152 34.00 -4.14 12.11
CA GLY A 152 32.55 -4.00 12.04
C GLY A 152 31.99 -2.78 12.77
N LYS A 153 32.84 -1.93 13.34
CA LYS A 153 32.37 -0.71 14.02
C LYS A 153 32.07 0.43 13.05
N LEU A 154 31.01 1.17 13.35
CA LEU A 154 30.68 2.40 12.64
C LEU A 154 31.75 3.46 12.93
N ALA A 155 32.51 3.83 11.90
CA ALA A 155 33.51 4.89 11.96
C ALA A 155 32.91 6.26 11.62
N GLY A 156 31.82 6.32 10.85
CA GLY A 156 31.16 7.58 10.53
C GLY A 156 30.15 7.50 9.39
N LEU A 157 29.86 8.66 8.78
CA LEU A 157 28.93 8.79 7.65
C LEU A 157 29.57 9.63 6.54
N LEU A 158 29.74 9.02 5.37
CA LEU A 158 30.18 9.72 4.17
C LEU A 158 28.96 10.42 3.53
N SER A 159 28.93 11.74 3.61
CA SER A 159 27.83 12.56 3.07
C SER A 159 27.91 12.68 1.54
N GLY A 160 26.76 12.59 0.87
CA GLY A 160 26.66 12.83 -0.57
C GLY A 160 27.05 14.25 -1.02
N LYS A 161 27.21 15.21 -0.10
CA LYS A 161 27.77 16.53 -0.43
C LYS A 161 29.26 16.45 -0.83
N VAL A 162 29.98 15.45 -0.32
CA VAL A 162 31.41 15.23 -0.56
C VAL A 162 31.66 14.31 -1.75
N VAL A 163 30.73 13.38 -2.02
CA VAL A 163 30.81 12.40 -3.11
C VAL A 163 30.24 13.00 -4.41
N LYS A 164 31.05 13.81 -5.07
CA LYS A 164 30.74 14.45 -6.36
C LYS A 164 31.98 14.45 -7.26
N GLU A 165 31.74 14.35 -8.57
CA GLU A 165 32.76 14.61 -9.57
C GLU A 165 33.19 16.08 -9.46
N ARG A 166 34.51 16.29 -9.50
CA ARG A 166 35.13 17.63 -9.54
C ARG A 166 35.56 17.94 -10.96
#